data_AF-A0AAD7AHY5-F1
#
_entry.id   AF-A0AAD7AHY5-F1
#
_cell.length_a   1.000
_cell.length_b   1.000
_cell.length_c   1.000
_cell.angle_alpha   90.00
_cell.angle_beta   90.00
_cell.angle_gamma   90.00
#
_symmetry.space_group_name_H-M   'P 1'
#
loop_
_entity.id
_entity.type
_entity.pdbx_description
1 polymer ?
#
loop_
_entity_poly.entity_id
_entity_poly.type
_entity_poly.pdbx_seq_one_letter_code
_entity_poly.pdbx_strand_id
1 'polypeptide(L)'
;MEAETTSSANYWLLKAEPDSRIVKEKDVKFSVDDFEAAKTSPWEGVRNYEARNLMKEMKVGEKALFYHSNCKNPGVAAFAEVSKEAYPDHTAWDSSHPYYDPKTKQDDPKWFMVDLTFGSRAQHFVPLTLLRFIADSASASPPAGLEYLGDAGVAAIKGMDLVTRGRLSVQRVSEAAWTAVQQLASTGGWDELDLSPKKKSPAKKAAAKAPGERPARAAKTKAKAKKRKAKGSDSEDEESDYEEESEAEVISKTTSSRRKRKAEDYEELPPTRRRAKASS
;
A
#
# COMPACT_ATOMS: atom_id res chain seq x y z
N MET A 1 -1.32 -12.49 45.85
CA MET A 1 -0.59 -11.82 44.76
C MET A 1 -1.06 -12.47 43.49
N GLU A 2 -2.06 -11.89 42.85
CA GLU A 2 -2.57 -12.38 41.57
C GLU A 2 -1.55 -11.99 40.50
N ALA A 3 -1.04 -12.99 39.79
CA ALA A 3 -0.21 -12.74 38.62
C ALA A 3 -1.13 -12.19 37.53
N GLU A 4 -0.96 -10.91 37.19
CA GLU A 4 -1.56 -10.34 35.98
C GLU A 4 -1.05 -11.16 34.79
N THR A 5 -1.94 -11.93 34.19
CA THR A 5 -1.69 -12.57 32.90
C THR A 5 -1.56 -11.47 31.87
N THR A 6 -0.33 -11.12 31.47
CA THR A 6 -0.07 -10.22 30.36
C THR A 6 -0.66 -10.86 29.10
N SER A 7 -1.90 -10.49 28.76
CA SER A 7 -2.46 -10.77 27.44
C SER A 7 -1.51 -10.12 26.43
N SER A 8 -0.89 -10.94 25.57
CA SER A 8 0.01 -10.44 24.54
C SER A 8 -0.81 -9.64 23.52
N ALA A 9 -0.96 -8.34 23.77
CA ALA A 9 -1.69 -7.43 22.89
C ALA A 9 -1.04 -7.43 21.51
N ASN A 10 -1.84 -7.55 20.44
CA ASN A 10 -1.31 -7.40 19.09
C ASN A 10 -1.10 -5.91 18.78
N TYR A 11 -0.16 -5.67 17.86
CA TYR A 11 0.14 -4.34 17.34
C TYR A 11 -0.05 -4.32 15.83
N TRP A 12 -0.47 -3.17 15.33
CA TRP A 12 -0.88 -3.01 13.94
C TRP A 12 -0.21 -1.81 13.29
N LEU A 13 -0.17 -1.77 11.96
CA LEU A 13 0.12 -0.58 11.18
C LEU A 13 -0.95 -0.43 10.11
N LEU A 14 -1.51 0.78 10.03
CA LEU A 14 -2.52 1.13 9.03
C LEU A 14 -2.08 2.35 8.24
N LYS A 15 -2.17 2.25 6.91
CA LYS A 15 -1.73 3.29 5.98
C LYS A 15 -2.90 4.18 5.58
N ALA A 16 -2.68 5.49 5.64
CA ALA A 16 -3.55 6.52 5.09
C ALA A 16 -2.74 7.45 4.18
N GLU A 17 -3.41 8.19 3.31
CA GLU A 17 -2.77 9.12 2.39
C GLU A 17 -2.98 10.56 2.85
N PRO A 18 -1.94 11.30 3.26
CA PRO A 18 -2.11 12.63 3.82
C PRO A 18 -2.27 13.74 2.75
N ASP A 19 -1.88 13.46 1.51
CA ASP A 19 -1.94 14.40 0.40
C ASP A 19 -3.22 14.15 -0.42
N SER A 20 -3.72 15.20 -1.06
CA SER A 20 -4.93 15.11 -1.90
C SER A 20 -4.71 14.15 -3.07
N ARG A 21 -5.65 13.21 -3.25
CA ARG A 21 -5.68 12.31 -4.40
C ARG A 21 -7.11 11.99 -4.77
N ILE A 22 -7.48 12.33 -6.00
CA ILE A 22 -8.84 12.11 -6.49
C ILE A 22 -8.99 10.66 -6.99
N VAL A 23 -9.97 9.94 -6.45
CA VAL A 23 -10.41 8.61 -6.87
C VAL A 23 -11.91 8.68 -7.12
N LYS A 24 -12.34 8.40 -8.36
CA LYS A 24 -13.75 8.53 -8.78
C LYS A 24 -14.36 9.86 -8.31
N GLU A 25 -13.69 10.96 -8.65
CA GLU A 25 -14.14 12.35 -8.37
C GLU A 25 -14.20 12.76 -6.89
N LYS A 26 -13.84 11.88 -5.95
CA LYS A 26 -13.73 12.22 -4.52
C LYS A 26 -12.28 12.21 -4.07
N ASP A 27 -11.94 13.12 -3.17
CA ASP A 27 -10.64 13.13 -2.51
C ASP A 27 -10.60 12.06 -1.42
N VAL A 28 -9.56 11.23 -1.43
CA VAL A 28 -9.34 10.17 -0.41
C VAL A 28 -8.27 10.56 0.62
N LYS A 29 -7.94 11.85 0.69
CA LYS A 29 -7.04 12.41 1.69
C LYS A 29 -7.53 12.10 3.12
N PHE A 30 -6.62 11.57 3.94
CA PHE A 30 -6.77 11.44 5.37
C PHE A 30 -5.41 11.57 6.05
N SER A 31 -5.11 12.77 6.56
CA SER A 31 -3.85 13.11 7.23
C SER A 31 -3.92 12.87 8.74
N VAL A 32 -2.80 13.09 9.43
CA VAL A 32 -2.78 13.00 10.91
C VAL A 32 -3.60 14.13 11.55
N ASP A 33 -3.66 15.30 10.89
CA ASP A 33 -4.46 16.44 11.35
C ASP A 33 -5.96 16.10 11.26
N ASP A 34 -6.37 15.44 10.17
CA ASP A 34 -7.75 14.99 9.98
C ASP A 34 -8.14 13.93 11.03
N PHE A 35 -7.22 13.01 11.33
CA PHE A 35 -7.48 11.95 12.32
C PHE A 35 -7.55 12.49 13.76
N GLU A 36 -6.65 13.39 14.13
CA GLU A 36 -6.68 14.05 15.45
C GLU A 36 -7.97 14.86 15.64
N ALA A 37 -8.41 15.59 14.59
CA ALA A 37 -9.65 16.34 14.62
C ALA A 37 -10.89 15.43 14.74
N ALA A 38 -10.90 14.30 14.02
CA ALA A 38 -11.98 13.31 14.08
C ALA A 38 -12.07 12.60 15.43
N LYS A 39 -10.94 12.47 16.15
CA LYS A 39 -10.75 11.68 17.39
C LYS A 39 -10.94 10.18 17.19
N THR A 40 -12.02 9.76 16.55
CA THR A 40 -12.31 8.38 16.17
C THR A 40 -12.76 8.36 14.73
N SER A 41 -12.24 7.44 13.93
CA SER A 41 -12.60 7.29 12.52
C SER A 41 -12.82 5.82 12.16
N PRO A 42 -13.87 5.49 11.38
CA PRO A 42 -13.95 4.21 10.71
C PRO A 42 -12.79 4.08 9.71
N TRP A 43 -12.17 2.92 9.68
CA TRP A 43 -11.05 2.61 8.79
C TRP A 43 -11.52 1.95 7.50
N GLU A 44 -12.25 2.74 6.72
CA GLU A 44 -12.99 2.30 5.54
C GLU A 44 -12.10 2.17 4.28
N GLY A 45 -12.67 1.69 3.17
CA GLY A 45 -11.99 1.70 1.87
C GLY A 45 -10.93 0.60 1.63
N VAL A 46 -10.70 -0.30 2.59
CA VAL A 46 -9.78 -1.44 2.38
C VAL A 46 -10.37 -2.44 1.40
N ARG A 47 -9.70 -2.62 0.25
CA ARG A 47 -10.12 -3.54 -0.84
C ARG A 47 -9.08 -4.62 -1.16
N ASN A 48 -8.23 -4.94 -0.18
CA ASN A 48 -7.27 -6.05 -0.25
C ASN A 48 -7.72 -7.16 0.71
N TYR A 49 -7.86 -8.40 0.21
CA TYR A 49 -8.37 -9.53 0.98
C TYR A 49 -7.51 -9.87 2.21
N GLU A 50 -6.20 -9.78 2.09
CA GLU A 50 -5.28 -10.03 3.20
C GLU A 50 -5.41 -8.93 4.26
N ALA A 51 -5.36 -7.66 3.86
CA ALA A 51 -5.54 -6.52 4.76
C ALA A 51 -6.89 -6.58 5.49
N ARG A 52 -7.97 -6.96 4.78
CA ARG A 52 -9.28 -7.21 5.37
C ARG A 52 -9.22 -8.31 6.43
N ASN A 53 -8.58 -9.44 6.12
CA ASN A 53 -8.49 -10.55 7.07
C ASN A 53 -7.75 -10.11 8.35
N LEU A 54 -6.68 -9.33 8.20
CA LEU A 54 -5.95 -8.75 9.34
C LEU A 54 -6.84 -7.84 10.19
N MET A 55 -7.64 -6.97 9.57
CA MET A 55 -8.59 -6.14 10.33
C MET A 55 -9.61 -6.96 11.10
N LYS A 56 -10.07 -8.11 10.55
CA LYS A 56 -11.00 -9.01 11.26
C LYS A 56 -10.41 -9.67 12.50
N GLU A 57 -9.09 -9.67 12.65
CA GLU A 57 -8.43 -10.22 13.82
C GLU A 57 -8.23 -9.19 14.93
N MET A 58 -8.32 -7.90 14.62
CA MET A 58 -8.12 -6.81 15.57
C MET A 58 -9.11 -6.86 16.73
N LYS A 59 -8.59 -6.60 17.94
CA LYS A 59 -9.36 -6.54 19.17
C LYS A 59 -9.35 -5.14 19.77
N VAL A 60 -10.43 -4.78 20.44
CA VAL A 60 -10.54 -3.48 21.13
C VAL A 60 -9.41 -3.35 22.15
N GLY A 61 -8.76 -2.19 22.18
CA GLY A 61 -7.59 -1.92 23.04
C GLY A 61 -6.23 -2.18 22.38
N GLU A 62 -6.19 -2.92 21.27
CA GLU A 62 -4.95 -3.17 20.53
C GLU A 62 -4.46 -1.89 19.85
N LYS A 63 -3.13 -1.75 19.77
CA LYS A 63 -2.50 -0.50 19.34
C LYS A 63 -2.14 -0.51 17.85
N ALA A 64 -2.20 0.66 17.23
CA ALA A 64 -1.94 0.84 15.81
C ALA A 64 -0.99 2.01 15.53
N LEU A 65 -0.04 1.79 14.63
CA LEU A 65 0.76 2.83 14.01
C LEU A 65 -0.04 3.45 12.86
N PHE A 66 -0.30 4.76 12.93
CA PHE A 66 -0.91 5.53 11.85
C PHE A 66 0.19 6.00 10.89
N TYR A 67 0.18 5.48 9.67
CA TYR A 67 1.26 5.65 8.70
C TYR A 67 0.81 6.49 7.49
N HIS A 68 1.54 7.58 7.23
CA HIS A 68 1.42 8.37 6.01
C HIS A 68 2.05 7.64 4.83
N SER A 69 1.23 7.33 3.83
CA SER A 69 1.62 6.64 2.61
C SER A 69 1.33 7.49 1.37
N ASN A 70 1.94 7.13 0.24
CA ASN A 70 1.73 7.79 -1.05
C ASN A 70 1.85 9.32 -1.03
N CYS A 71 2.77 9.84 -0.21
CA CYS A 71 3.07 11.26 -0.09
C CYS A 71 4.56 11.52 -0.29
N LYS A 72 4.95 12.79 -0.33
CA LYS A 72 6.36 13.19 -0.45
C LYS A 72 7.24 12.62 0.67
N ASN A 73 6.73 12.63 1.90
CA ASN A 73 7.45 12.20 3.10
C ASN A 73 6.65 11.08 3.81
N PRO A 74 6.73 9.82 3.35
CA PRO A 74 5.99 8.73 3.97
C PRO A 74 6.65 8.30 5.29
N GLY A 75 5.85 7.86 6.26
CA GLY A 75 6.35 7.55 7.61
C GLY A 75 5.24 7.40 8.66
N VAL A 76 5.62 7.04 9.88
CA VAL A 76 4.70 6.95 11.02
C VAL A 76 4.48 8.36 11.58
N ALA A 77 3.22 8.79 11.62
CA ALA A 77 2.82 10.12 12.04
C ALA A 77 2.11 10.16 13.40
N ALA A 78 1.45 9.07 13.80
CA ALA A 78 0.70 8.99 15.04
C ALA A 78 0.54 7.55 15.56
N PHE A 79 0.09 7.46 16.79
CA PHE A 79 -0.31 6.24 17.48
C PHE A 79 -1.83 6.27 17.70
N ALA A 80 -2.44 5.10 17.58
CA ALA A 80 -3.88 4.90 17.69
C ALA A 80 -4.20 3.61 18.44
N GLU A 81 -5.48 3.42 18.71
CA GLU A 81 -6.03 2.23 19.36
C GLU A 81 -7.29 1.78 18.62
N VAL A 82 -7.48 0.47 18.51
CA VAL A 82 -8.73 -0.11 18.01
C VAL A 82 -9.84 0.13 19.05
N SER A 83 -10.84 0.92 18.67
CA SER A 83 -12.00 1.21 19.53
C SER A 83 -13.24 0.39 19.17
N LYS A 84 -13.25 -0.27 17.99
CA LYS A 84 -14.31 -1.20 17.58
C LYS A 84 -13.74 -2.30 16.71
N GLU A 85 -14.05 -3.56 17.05
CA GLU A 85 -13.69 -4.73 16.24
C GLU A 85 -14.36 -4.69 14.86
N ALA A 86 -13.89 -5.53 13.95
CA ALA A 86 -14.32 -5.50 12.56
C ALA A 86 -15.83 -5.66 12.36
N TYR A 87 -16.39 -4.80 11.52
CA TYR A 87 -17.79 -4.84 11.08
C TYR A 87 -17.88 -4.53 9.58
N PRO A 88 -18.99 -4.84 8.91
CA PRO A 88 -19.12 -4.63 7.47
C PRO A 88 -18.83 -3.17 7.04
N ASP A 89 -18.00 -3.00 6.02
CA ASP A 89 -17.70 -1.69 5.45
C ASP A 89 -18.86 -1.25 4.55
N HIS A 90 -19.74 -0.41 5.09
CA HIS A 90 -20.94 0.05 4.39
C HIS A 90 -20.63 0.92 3.17
N THR A 91 -19.44 1.52 3.07
CA THR A 91 -19.04 2.33 1.92
C THR A 91 -18.89 1.49 0.65
N ALA A 92 -18.73 0.18 0.78
CA ALA A 92 -18.65 -0.74 -0.34
C ALA A 92 -19.98 -0.86 -1.11
N TRP A 93 -21.11 -0.47 -0.51
CA TRP A 93 -22.44 -0.48 -1.15
C TRP A 93 -22.89 0.88 -1.68
N ASP A 94 -22.17 1.96 -1.36
CA ASP A 94 -22.46 3.30 -1.87
C ASP A 94 -21.83 3.48 -3.26
N SER A 95 -22.66 3.55 -4.31
CA SER A 95 -22.23 3.68 -5.70
C SER A 95 -21.45 4.97 -6.00
N SER A 96 -21.63 6.01 -5.17
CA SER A 96 -20.87 7.25 -5.26
C SER A 96 -19.49 7.13 -4.59
N HIS A 97 -19.26 6.11 -3.75
CA HIS A 97 -18.03 5.98 -2.99
C HIS A 97 -16.84 5.56 -3.88
N PRO A 98 -15.62 6.07 -3.64
CA PRO A 98 -14.44 5.69 -4.43
C PRO A 98 -14.21 4.19 -4.40
N TYR A 99 -14.50 3.58 -3.26
CA TYR A 99 -14.31 2.17 -2.98
C TYR A 99 -15.59 1.33 -3.09
N TYR A 100 -16.60 1.80 -3.83
CA TYR A 100 -17.76 0.99 -4.22
C TYR A 100 -17.36 -0.35 -4.86
N ASP A 101 -17.98 -1.45 -4.44
CA ASP A 101 -17.86 -2.76 -5.06
C ASP A 101 -19.26 -3.33 -5.37
N PRO A 102 -19.70 -3.32 -6.65
CA PRO A 102 -21.03 -3.81 -7.03
C PRO A 102 -21.24 -5.30 -6.79
N LYS A 103 -20.17 -6.05 -6.47
CA LYS A 103 -20.23 -7.50 -6.25
C LYS A 103 -20.34 -7.87 -4.77
N THR A 104 -20.25 -6.92 -3.83
CA THR A 104 -20.48 -7.21 -2.41
C THR A 104 -21.96 -7.09 -2.09
N LYS A 105 -22.48 -7.99 -1.23
CA LYS A 105 -23.89 -7.95 -0.81
C LYS A 105 -23.97 -7.60 0.68
N GLN A 106 -25.15 -7.21 1.16
CA GLN A 106 -25.35 -6.83 2.58
C GLN A 106 -25.49 -8.05 3.49
N ASP A 107 -26.09 -9.11 2.98
CA ASP A 107 -26.27 -10.41 3.65
C ASP A 107 -24.95 -11.21 3.73
N ASP A 108 -24.06 -11.04 2.75
CA ASP A 108 -22.71 -11.63 2.74
C ASP A 108 -21.65 -10.56 2.37
N PRO A 109 -21.25 -9.70 3.33
CA PRO A 109 -20.31 -8.62 3.10
C PRO A 109 -18.90 -9.14 2.81
N LYS A 110 -18.32 -8.68 1.69
CA LYS A 110 -16.93 -8.98 1.33
C LYS A 110 -15.93 -8.14 2.10
N TRP A 111 -16.30 -6.92 2.47
CA TRP A 111 -15.40 -5.90 3.01
C TRP A 111 -15.79 -5.53 4.44
N PHE A 112 -14.78 -5.32 5.27
CA PHE A 112 -14.91 -5.01 6.69
C PHE A 112 -14.01 -3.83 7.01
N MET A 113 -14.35 -3.12 8.07
CA MET A 113 -13.57 -2.02 8.65
C MET A 113 -13.61 -2.11 10.17
N VAL A 114 -12.69 -1.42 10.83
CA VAL A 114 -12.63 -1.23 12.29
C VAL A 114 -12.79 0.25 12.61
N ASP A 115 -13.08 0.62 13.85
CA ASP A 115 -12.89 2.01 14.29
C ASP A 115 -11.55 2.14 14.99
N LEU A 116 -10.80 3.18 14.63
CA LEU A 116 -9.60 3.59 15.35
C LEU A 116 -9.85 4.88 16.10
N THR A 117 -9.38 4.95 17.33
CA THR A 117 -9.31 6.18 18.12
C THR A 117 -7.88 6.69 18.12
N PHE A 118 -7.73 7.98 17.84
CA PHE A 118 -6.47 8.71 17.89
C PHE A 118 -5.94 8.69 19.32
N GLY A 119 -4.68 8.26 19.48
CA GLY A 119 -3.97 8.26 20.76
C GLY A 119 -3.10 9.50 20.92
N SER A 120 -2.07 9.61 20.09
CA SER A 120 -1.14 10.74 20.12
C SER A 120 -0.38 10.89 18.80
N ARG A 121 0.15 12.09 18.54
CA ARG A 121 1.14 12.27 17.47
C ARG A 121 2.46 11.60 17.85
N ALA A 122 3.21 11.16 16.84
CA ALA A 122 4.62 10.87 17.02
C ALA A 122 5.36 12.18 17.32
N GLN A 123 6.04 12.27 18.45
CA GLN A 123 6.79 13.48 18.84
C GLN A 123 7.84 13.84 17.78
N HIS A 124 8.52 12.83 17.26
CA HIS A 124 9.33 12.89 16.06
C HIS A 124 8.68 12.03 14.98
N PHE A 125 8.32 12.62 13.84
CA PHE A 125 7.82 11.88 12.67
C PHE A 125 8.86 10.85 12.24
N VAL A 126 8.49 9.56 12.15
CA VAL A 126 9.44 8.48 11.83
C VAL A 126 9.38 8.19 10.33
N PRO A 127 10.31 8.69 9.50
CA PRO A 127 10.20 8.55 8.06
C PRO A 127 10.52 7.14 7.59
N LEU A 128 9.90 6.71 6.49
CA LEU A 128 10.20 5.42 5.84
C LEU A 128 11.68 5.32 5.46
N THR A 129 12.32 6.41 5.07
CA THR A 129 13.74 6.44 4.72
C THR A 129 14.63 6.02 5.89
N LEU A 130 14.29 6.42 7.12
CA LEU A 130 14.98 5.97 8.33
C LEU A 130 14.75 4.48 8.58
N LEU A 131 13.50 4.02 8.54
CA LEU A 131 13.18 2.60 8.76
C LEU A 131 13.88 1.71 7.71
N ARG A 132 13.99 2.18 6.47
CA ARG A 132 14.75 1.54 5.39
C ARG A 132 16.24 1.57 5.62
N PHE A 133 16.79 2.70 6.06
CA PHE A 133 18.20 2.83 6.39
C PHE A 133 18.63 1.82 7.47
N ILE A 134 17.82 1.68 8.52
CA ILE A 134 18.02 0.67 9.56
C ILE A 134 17.88 -0.74 8.98
N ALA A 135 16.84 -0.98 8.18
CA ALA A 135 16.55 -2.30 7.63
C ALA A 135 17.64 -2.79 6.65
N ASP A 136 18.17 -1.90 5.82
CA ASP A 136 19.18 -2.20 4.81
C ASP A 136 20.61 -2.22 5.39
N SER A 137 20.80 -1.88 6.67
CA SER A 137 22.08 -1.98 7.36
C SER A 137 22.58 -3.42 7.37
N ALA A 138 23.83 -3.64 6.94
CA ALA A 138 24.46 -4.95 7.02
C ALA A 138 24.78 -5.36 8.48
N SER A 139 24.92 -4.38 9.37
CA SER A 139 25.17 -4.64 10.80
C SER A 139 23.89 -5.06 11.52
N ALA A 140 24.03 -6.00 12.47
CA ALA A 140 22.97 -6.30 13.43
C ALA A 140 22.84 -5.19 14.50
N SER A 141 23.92 -4.45 14.74
CA SER A 141 23.96 -3.37 15.71
C SER A 141 23.40 -2.05 15.17
N PRO A 142 22.84 -1.21 16.05
CA PRO A 142 22.26 0.07 15.67
C PRO A 142 23.31 0.99 15.01
N PRO A 143 22.89 1.81 14.02
CA PRO A 143 23.70 2.91 13.52
C PRO A 143 24.06 3.89 14.64
N ALA A 144 25.17 4.62 14.45
CA ALA A 144 25.55 5.70 15.36
C ALA A 144 24.41 6.72 15.50
N GLY A 145 24.13 7.16 16.72
CA GLY A 145 23.01 8.05 17.05
C GLY A 145 21.66 7.35 17.29
N LEU A 146 21.57 6.04 17.04
CA LEU A 146 20.38 5.22 17.29
C LEU A 146 20.65 4.06 18.27
N GLU A 147 21.67 4.18 19.11
CA GLU A 147 22.13 3.13 20.01
C GLU A 147 21.04 2.65 20.97
N TYR A 148 20.08 3.53 21.31
CA TYR A 148 18.95 3.25 22.19
C TYR A 148 17.99 2.17 21.64
N LEU A 149 18.04 1.85 20.34
CA LEU A 149 17.26 0.74 19.77
C LEU A 149 17.79 -0.64 20.18
N GLY A 150 19.10 -0.74 20.41
CA GLY A 150 19.80 -2.01 20.54
C GLY A 150 19.65 -2.93 19.32
N ASP A 151 20.33 -4.08 19.38
CA ASP A 151 20.32 -5.07 18.29
C ASP A 151 18.92 -5.65 18.04
N ALA A 152 18.14 -5.82 19.12
CA ALA A 152 16.77 -6.33 19.04
C ALA A 152 15.84 -5.36 18.29
N GLY A 153 15.95 -4.05 18.53
CA GLY A 153 15.16 -3.04 17.81
C GLY A 153 15.50 -2.99 16.33
N VAL A 154 16.78 -3.09 15.98
CA VAL A 154 17.24 -3.18 14.57
C VAL A 154 16.66 -4.42 13.90
N ALA A 155 16.77 -5.59 14.54
CA ALA A 155 16.21 -6.83 14.03
C ALA A 155 14.69 -6.76 13.85
N ALA A 156 13.99 -6.14 14.80
CA ALA A 156 12.55 -5.97 14.74
C ALA A 156 12.12 -5.06 13.57
N ILE A 157 12.81 -3.94 13.35
CA ILE A 157 12.55 -3.04 12.20
C ILE A 157 12.81 -3.77 10.87
N LYS A 158 13.90 -4.54 10.77
CA LYS A 158 14.21 -5.39 9.59
C LYS A 158 13.10 -6.38 9.26
N GLY A 159 12.45 -6.92 10.29
CA GLY A 159 11.37 -7.90 10.16
C GLY A 159 9.99 -7.33 9.82
N MET A 160 9.82 -6.00 9.79
CA MET A 160 8.50 -5.40 9.55
C MET A 160 8.01 -5.65 8.12
N ASP A 161 6.73 -5.98 7.99
CA ASP A 161 6.01 -6.02 6.71
C ASP A 161 6.06 -4.68 5.97
N LEU A 162 6.26 -3.57 6.68
CA LEU A 162 6.43 -2.25 6.09
C LEU A 162 7.66 -2.19 5.16
N VAL A 163 8.75 -2.84 5.57
CA VAL A 163 10.01 -2.87 4.81
C VAL A 163 10.12 -4.10 3.89
N THR A 164 9.43 -5.20 4.18
CA THR A 164 9.49 -6.39 3.31
C THR A 164 8.35 -6.43 2.28
N ARG A 165 7.18 -5.86 2.60
CA ARG A 165 5.91 -6.00 1.85
C ARG A 165 5.17 -4.67 1.67
N GLY A 166 5.74 -3.77 0.86
CA GLY A 166 5.29 -2.38 0.75
C GLY A 166 3.82 -2.14 0.32
N ARG A 167 3.19 -3.10 -0.38
CA ARG A 167 1.84 -2.94 -0.96
C ARG A 167 0.68 -3.29 -0.02
N LEU A 168 0.95 -3.87 1.14
CA LEU A 168 -0.08 -4.23 2.12
C LEU A 168 -0.41 -3.01 2.99
N SER A 169 -1.68 -2.60 3.06
CA SER A 169 -2.13 -1.37 3.75
C SER A 169 -2.42 -1.53 5.24
N VAL A 170 -2.73 -2.76 5.68
CA VAL A 170 -2.92 -3.14 7.07
C VAL A 170 -1.93 -4.25 7.37
N GLN A 171 -1.13 -4.11 8.42
CA GLN A 171 0.00 -5.00 8.70
C GLN A 171 0.04 -5.37 10.17
N ARG A 172 0.49 -6.59 10.49
CA ARG A 172 0.89 -6.93 11.86
C ARG A 172 2.22 -6.27 12.18
N VAL A 173 2.37 -5.86 13.43
CA VAL A 173 3.59 -5.32 14.00
C VAL A 173 3.94 -6.18 15.21
N SER A 174 5.18 -6.66 15.30
CA SER A 174 5.61 -7.36 16.52
C SER A 174 5.77 -6.35 17.66
N GLU A 175 5.60 -6.81 18.90
CA GLU A 175 5.81 -5.96 20.07
C GLU A 175 7.19 -5.30 20.07
N ALA A 176 8.23 -6.03 19.69
CA ALA A 176 9.59 -5.48 19.56
C ALA A 176 9.66 -4.36 18.49
N ALA A 177 8.95 -4.49 17.37
CA ALA A 177 8.92 -3.47 16.32
C ALA A 177 8.10 -2.25 16.76
N TRP A 178 6.99 -2.46 17.46
CA TRP A 178 6.22 -1.39 18.09
C TRP A 178 7.08 -0.57 19.04
N THR A 179 7.77 -1.24 19.97
CA THR A 179 8.66 -0.59 20.94
C THR A 179 9.78 0.17 20.26
N ALA A 180 10.42 -0.42 19.24
CA ALA A 180 11.47 0.26 18.47
C ALA A 180 10.95 1.53 17.77
N VAL A 181 9.77 1.48 17.14
CA VAL A 181 9.15 2.64 16.50
C VAL A 181 8.73 3.70 17.53
N GLN A 182 8.25 3.28 18.71
CA GLN A 182 7.91 4.20 19.79
C GLN A 182 9.16 4.92 20.32
N GLN A 183 10.28 4.20 20.50
CA GLN A 183 11.56 4.79 20.88
C GLN A 183 12.08 5.77 19.83
N LEU A 184 11.99 5.43 18.53
CA LEU A 184 12.31 6.38 17.46
C LEU A 184 11.45 7.64 17.60
N ALA A 185 10.13 7.46 17.70
CA ALA A 185 9.18 8.56 17.77
C ALA A 185 9.37 9.46 19.00
N SER A 186 9.81 8.92 20.15
CA SER A 186 10.05 9.70 21.37
C SER A 186 11.43 10.37 21.41
N THR A 187 12.45 9.71 20.87
CA THR A 187 13.85 10.11 21.11
C THR A 187 14.43 10.95 19.98
N GLY A 188 14.00 10.76 18.73
CA GLY A 188 14.60 11.48 17.60
C GLY A 188 16.05 11.06 17.32
N GLY A 189 16.88 11.96 16.81
CA GLY A 189 18.34 11.76 16.71
C GLY A 189 18.89 11.32 15.36
N TRP A 190 18.07 11.28 14.31
CA TRP A 190 18.50 10.93 12.95
C TRP A 190 18.67 12.14 12.01
N ASP A 191 18.50 13.37 12.50
CA ASP A 191 18.58 14.58 11.66
C ASP A 191 19.97 14.76 11.01
N GLU A 192 21.02 14.26 11.66
CA GLU A 192 22.40 14.28 11.16
C GLU A 192 22.76 13.05 10.30
N LEU A 193 21.87 12.07 10.18
CA LEU A 193 22.12 10.88 9.37
C LEU A 193 21.89 11.16 7.88
N ASP A 194 22.83 10.73 7.04
CA ASP A 194 22.62 10.69 5.60
C ASP A 194 21.71 9.51 5.23
N LEU A 195 20.40 9.78 5.21
CA LEU A 195 19.35 8.84 4.82
C LEU A 195 19.15 8.73 3.30
N SER A 196 20.07 9.29 2.50
CA SER A 196 19.94 9.22 1.03
C SER A 196 20.01 7.77 0.53
N PRO A 197 19.22 7.40 -0.50
CA PRO A 197 19.26 6.04 -1.03
C PRO A 197 20.64 5.72 -1.58
N LYS A 198 21.36 4.77 -0.95
CA LYS A 198 22.64 4.29 -1.49
C LYS A 198 22.38 3.63 -2.85
N LYS A 199 22.92 4.23 -3.93
CA LYS A 199 22.85 3.66 -5.28
C LYS A 199 23.38 2.23 -5.23
N LYS A 200 22.54 1.24 -5.52
CA LYS A 200 23.00 -0.13 -5.78
C LYS A 200 23.90 -0.08 -7.01
N SER A 201 25.21 -0.19 -6.82
CA SER A 201 26.15 -0.39 -7.92
C SER A 201 25.70 -1.62 -8.72
N PRO A 202 25.65 -1.56 -10.07
CA PRO A 202 25.29 -2.73 -10.85
C PRO A 202 26.30 -3.84 -10.56
N ALA A 203 25.79 -4.99 -10.11
CA ALA A 203 26.60 -6.17 -9.88
C ALA A 203 27.39 -6.47 -11.16
N LYS A 204 28.72 -6.32 -11.09
CA LYS A 204 29.64 -6.68 -12.17
C LYS A 204 29.49 -8.19 -12.39
N LYS A 205 28.73 -8.60 -13.42
CA LYS A 205 28.79 -9.98 -13.92
C LYS A 205 30.24 -10.20 -14.37
N ALA A 206 31.01 -10.92 -13.56
CA ALA A 206 32.31 -11.42 -13.94
C ALA A 206 32.09 -12.48 -15.04
N ALA A 207 32.15 -12.05 -16.30
CA ALA A 207 32.24 -12.95 -17.42
C ALA A 207 33.70 -13.44 -17.52
N ALA A 208 33.98 -14.61 -16.96
CA ALA A 208 35.21 -15.34 -17.27
C ALA A 208 35.10 -15.88 -18.70
N LYS A 209 35.92 -15.36 -19.61
CA LYS A 209 36.06 -15.83 -20.99
C LYS A 209 37.44 -16.46 -21.12
N ALA A 210 37.50 -17.79 -21.19
CA ALA A 210 38.70 -18.53 -21.60
C ALA A 210 38.64 -18.81 -23.12
N PRO A 211 39.76 -18.71 -23.86
CA PRO A 211 39.82 -19.07 -25.28
C PRO A 211 40.33 -20.51 -25.46
N GLY A 212 39.79 -21.23 -26.45
CA GLY A 212 40.43 -22.49 -26.90
C GLY A 212 39.53 -23.49 -27.60
N GLU A 213 39.60 -23.47 -28.94
CA GLU A 213 39.49 -24.58 -29.90
C GLU A 213 38.24 -25.48 -30.00
N ARG A 214 37.66 -25.47 -31.21
CA ARG A 214 36.78 -26.51 -31.77
C ARG A 214 37.60 -27.75 -32.14
N PRO A 215 36.97 -28.94 -32.07
CA PRO A 215 37.07 -29.87 -33.18
C PRO A 215 35.71 -30.32 -33.73
N ALA A 216 35.80 -30.93 -34.91
CA ALA A 216 34.73 -31.15 -35.87
C ALA A 216 33.90 -32.43 -35.65
N ARG A 217 32.62 -32.32 -36.03
CA ARG A 217 31.75 -33.26 -36.76
C ARG A 217 31.88 -34.77 -36.50
N ALA A 218 30.81 -35.36 -35.97
CA ALA A 218 30.33 -36.68 -36.39
C ALA A 218 28.80 -36.67 -36.48
N ALA A 219 28.30 -37.01 -37.67
CA ALA A 219 26.89 -37.22 -37.94
C ALA A 219 26.45 -38.60 -37.43
N LYS A 220 25.18 -38.74 -37.00
CA LYS A 220 24.35 -39.91 -37.30
C LYS A 220 22.87 -39.74 -36.87
N THR A 221 22.03 -39.83 -37.90
CA THR A 221 20.76 -40.56 -38.01
C THR A 221 19.48 -40.12 -37.29
N LYS A 222 18.44 -40.11 -38.13
CA LYS A 222 17.00 -39.87 -37.94
C LYS A 222 16.33 -40.97 -37.09
N ALA A 223 15.31 -40.59 -36.32
CA ALA A 223 14.08 -41.39 -36.19
C ALA A 223 12.90 -40.50 -35.76
N LYS A 224 11.83 -40.50 -36.58
CA LYS A 224 10.50 -40.00 -36.25
C LYS A 224 9.74 -41.09 -35.51
N ALA A 225 8.96 -40.75 -34.49
CA ALA A 225 7.80 -41.53 -34.07
C ALA A 225 6.68 -40.61 -33.55
N LYS A 226 5.58 -40.55 -34.31
CA LYS A 226 4.24 -40.15 -33.87
C LYS A 226 3.53 -41.41 -33.37
N LYS A 227 2.83 -41.37 -32.22
CA LYS A 227 1.39 -41.72 -32.08
C LYS A 227 0.90 -41.83 -30.61
N ARG A 228 -0.24 -41.17 -30.39
CA ARG A 228 -1.50 -41.61 -29.72
C ARG A 228 -1.69 -41.55 -28.20
N LYS A 229 -2.68 -40.70 -27.86
CA LYS A 229 -3.83 -40.79 -26.92
C LYS A 229 -4.12 -42.13 -26.21
N ALA A 230 -4.42 -42.00 -24.91
CA ALA A 230 -5.58 -42.54 -24.15
C ALA A 230 -5.71 -41.65 -22.88
N LYS A 231 -6.79 -40.92 -22.54
CA LYS A 231 -8.23 -41.17 -22.24
C LYS A 231 -8.48 -41.78 -20.84
N GLY A 232 -9.19 -41.02 -19.99
CA GLY A 232 -9.87 -41.37 -18.72
C GLY A 232 -10.26 -40.09 -17.96
N SER A 233 -11.52 -39.62 -18.09
CA SER A 233 -12.62 -39.61 -17.08
C SER A 233 -12.46 -38.47 -16.04
N ASP A 234 -13.44 -37.61 -15.71
CA ASP A 234 -14.87 -37.81 -15.47
C ASP A 234 -15.62 -36.45 -15.29
N SER A 235 -16.96 -36.49 -15.29
CA SER A 235 -18.00 -35.53 -14.82
C SER A 235 -18.09 -34.13 -15.48
N GLU A 236 -19.09 -33.88 -16.33
CA GLU A 236 -20.46 -33.36 -16.03
C GLU A 236 -20.48 -31.83 -15.86
N ASP A 237 -20.68 -31.10 -16.97
CA ASP A 237 -21.02 -29.68 -17.01
C ASP A 237 -22.38 -29.53 -17.69
N GLU A 238 -23.31 -28.88 -16.98
CA GLU A 238 -24.66 -28.52 -17.43
C GLU A 238 -24.63 -27.50 -18.59
N GLU A 239 -25.48 -27.79 -19.56
CA GLU A 239 -25.81 -26.99 -20.73
C GLU A 239 -26.94 -26.01 -20.36
N SER A 240 -26.74 -24.71 -20.58
CA SER A 240 -27.85 -23.76 -20.65
C SER A 240 -27.72 -22.89 -21.91
N ASP A 241 -28.60 -23.23 -22.83
CA ASP A 241 -29.02 -22.57 -24.05
C ASP A 241 -29.29 -21.07 -23.86
N TYR A 242 -28.79 -20.23 -24.76
CA TYR A 242 -29.30 -18.88 -24.97
C TYR A 242 -29.38 -18.65 -26.47
N GLU A 243 -30.61 -18.73 -26.98
CA GLU A 243 -30.95 -18.36 -28.35
C GLU A 243 -30.77 -16.86 -28.57
N GLU A 244 -30.28 -16.56 -29.78
CA GLU A 244 -30.07 -15.25 -30.37
C GLU A 244 -31.35 -14.82 -31.09
N GLU A 245 -31.93 -13.66 -30.75
CA GLU A 245 -32.78 -12.92 -31.68
C GLU A 245 -32.23 -11.52 -31.91
N SER A 246 -31.96 -11.29 -33.20
CA SER A 246 -31.50 -10.09 -33.83
C SER A 246 -32.65 -9.11 -34.08
N GLU A 247 -32.37 -7.81 -34.03
CA GLU A 247 -32.67 -6.95 -35.18
C GLU A 247 -31.76 -5.71 -35.21
N ALA A 248 -31.38 -5.35 -36.43
CA ALA A 248 -30.35 -4.39 -36.80
C ALA A 248 -30.94 -3.03 -37.20
N GLU A 249 -30.13 -1.97 -37.15
CA GLU A 249 -29.74 -1.15 -38.32
C GLU A 249 -28.65 -0.14 -37.90
N VAL A 250 -27.39 -0.27 -38.39
CA VAL A 250 -26.77 0.41 -39.56
C VAL A 250 -26.76 1.94 -39.39
N ILE A 251 -25.61 2.64 -39.34
CA ILE A 251 -24.98 3.28 -40.50
C ILE A 251 -23.52 3.74 -40.21
N SER A 252 -22.65 3.37 -41.16
CA SER A 252 -21.41 3.97 -41.69
C SER A 252 -20.15 4.24 -40.85
N LYS A 253 -19.09 3.58 -41.32
CA LYS A 253 -17.65 3.90 -41.21
C LYS A 253 -17.34 5.29 -41.77
N THR A 254 -16.40 6.02 -41.17
CA THR A 254 -15.40 6.82 -41.91
C THR A 254 -14.13 7.03 -41.07
N THR A 255 -13.04 6.50 -41.63
CA THR A 255 -11.60 6.78 -41.52
C THR A 255 -11.03 7.70 -40.42
N SER A 256 -10.01 7.16 -39.75
CA SER A 256 -8.94 7.89 -39.07
C SER A 256 -8.21 8.85 -40.03
N SER A 257 -8.01 10.11 -39.62
CA SER A 257 -6.89 10.91 -40.11
C SER A 257 -6.29 11.74 -38.98
N ARG A 258 -4.98 11.58 -38.82
CA ARG A 258 -4.09 12.31 -37.93
C ARG A 258 -3.64 13.58 -38.64
N ARG A 259 -3.95 14.77 -38.12
CA ARG A 259 -3.23 16.01 -38.47
C ARG A 259 -2.94 16.88 -37.25
N LYS A 260 -1.86 17.64 -37.42
CA LYS A 260 -0.97 18.26 -36.43
C LYS A 260 -1.19 19.77 -36.48
N ARG A 261 -1.33 20.40 -35.30
CA ARG A 261 -1.11 21.82 -34.91
C ARG A 261 -1.60 22.97 -35.83
N LYS A 262 -2.28 23.94 -35.21
CA LYS A 262 -1.92 25.37 -35.32
C LYS A 262 -2.35 26.12 -34.05
N ALA A 263 -1.54 27.12 -33.66
CA ALA A 263 -1.72 28.06 -32.56
C ALA A 263 -2.51 29.30 -33.03
N GLU A 264 -2.74 30.24 -32.08
CA GLU A 264 -3.49 31.52 -32.15
C GLU A 264 -4.95 31.34 -31.65
N ASP A 265 -5.49 32.11 -30.70
CA ASP A 265 -5.21 33.50 -30.35
C ASP A 265 -5.51 33.80 -28.85
N TYR A 266 -4.81 34.79 -28.31
CA TYR A 266 -4.88 35.28 -26.93
C TYR A 266 -5.90 36.43 -26.88
N GLU A 267 -6.94 36.38 -26.04
CA GLU A 267 -7.65 37.58 -25.61
C GLU A 267 -7.53 37.74 -24.09
N GLU A 268 -6.73 38.73 -23.70
CA GLU A 268 -6.61 39.29 -22.35
C GLU A 268 -7.95 39.89 -21.89
N LEU A 269 -8.47 39.42 -20.75
CA LEU A 269 -9.51 40.14 -20.02
C LEU A 269 -8.86 41.13 -19.02
N PRO A 270 -9.25 42.41 -19.02
CA PRO A 270 -8.62 43.43 -18.17
C PRO A 270 -9.01 43.31 -16.68
N PRO A 271 -8.13 43.72 -15.75
CA PRO A 271 -8.33 43.54 -14.32
C PRO A 271 -9.40 44.48 -13.74
N THR A 272 -10.30 43.91 -12.94
CA THR A 272 -11.33 44.66 -12.21
C THR A 272 -10.72 45.42 -11.03
N ARG A 273 -10.84 46.75 -11.06
CA ARG A 273 -10.49 47.63 -9.93
C ARG A 273 -11.46 47.40 -8.76
N ARG A 274 -10.98 46.85 -7.64
CA ARG A 274 -11.66 46.97 -6.34
C ARG A 274 -11.29 48.32 -5.69
N ARG A 275 -12.30 49.19 -5.55
CA ARG A 275 -12.20 50.46 -4.85
C ARG A 275 -12.41 50.21 -3.35
N ALA A 276 -11.39 50.48 -2.54
CA ALA A 276 -11.52 50.63 -1.11
C ALA A 276 -12.32 51.90 -0.78
N LYS A 277 -13.25 51.81 0.18
CA LYS A 277 -13.75 52.97 0.93
C LYS A 277 -13.46 52.70 2.41
N ALA A 278 -12.64 53.57 2.98
CA ALA A 278 -12.50 53.78 4.41
C ALA A 278 -13.12 55.15 4.77
N SER A 279 -13.74 55.16 5.95
CA SER A 279 -14.09 56.28 6.86
C SER A 279 -14.71 57.57 6.33
N SER A 280 -15.91 57.90 6.85
CA SER A 280 -16.05 58.91 7.91
C SER A 280 -17.31 58.63 8.74
#